data_AF-A0A949BLX2-F1
#
_entry.id   AF-A0A949BLX2-F1
#
_cell.length_a   1.000
_cell.length_b   1.000
_cell.length_c   1.000
_cell.angle_alpha   90.00
_cell.angle_beta   90.00
_cell.angle_gamma   90.00
#
_symmetry.space_group_name_H-M   'P 1'
#
loop_
_entity.id
_entity.type
_entity.pdbx_description
1 polymer ?
#
loop_
_entity_poly.entity_id
_entity_poly.type
_entity_poly.pdbx_seq_one_letter_code
_entity_poly.pdbx_strand_id
1 'polypeptide(L)'
;MKTKNSNKGMILIGVILVIFVVMVYLSSQTFLVVYDQKNLQKEKKAQSAVFFAKAGLERAMLDLYLDDDSWLDGEINNNAVTVADVNNPDNFVSLYNNQPLGDGFYTVEIDYLQKDPSGGSPPWDFYDKRMFLRSTGTASDGTQKILEQIALWYPIKNLTQGILYTSLQNAVDDAQDNDDIAVTMVKLAENIVISPAAYKRYKIKGGYDSLFQIRLIAEYPTIIAGTVNIGTNADVELSGITIE
;
A
#
# COMPACT_ATOMS: atom_id res chain seq x y z
N MET A 1 24.98 47.19 -68.15
CA MET A 1 25.23 47.69 -66.78
C MET A 1 23.96 47.51 -65.94
N LYS A 2 23.70 46.31 -65.40
CA LYS A 2 22.54 45.99 -64.55
C LYS A 2 22.83 44.72 -63.73
N THR A 3 23.70 44.79 -62.71
CA THR A 3 23.94 43.61 -61.84
C THR A 3 24.25 43.93 -60.37
N LYS A 4 24.32 45.21 -59.95
CA LYS A 4 24.67 45.55 -58.56
C LYS A 4 23.48 45.52 -57.58
N ASN A 5 22.25 45.68 -58.06
CA ASN A 5 21.05 45.65 -57.21
C ASN A 5 20.46 44.24 -57.00
N SER A 6 20.76 43.27 -57.89
CA SER A 6 20.26 41.88 -57.78
C SER A 6 20.87 41.14 -56.58
N ASN A 7 22.18 41.33 -56.34
CA ASN A 7 22.89 40.63 -55.25
C ASN A 7 22.45 41.10 -53.86
N LYS A 8 22.09 42.37 -53.69
CA LYS A 8 21.58 42.89 -52.41
C LYS A 8 20.21 42.33 -52.06
N GLY A 9 19.34 42.14 -53.07
CA GLY A 9 18.03 41.51 -52.88
C GLY A 9 18.12 40.04 -52.48
N MET A 10 19.01 39.26 -53.12
CA MET A 10 19.24 37.87 -52.74
C MET A 10 19.85 37.72 -51.34
N ILE A 11 20.79 38.58 -50.95
CA ILE A 11 21.36 38.57 -49.59
C ILE A 11 20.28 38.88 -48.55
N LEU A 12 19.41 39.85 -48.81
CA LEU A 12 18.31 40.19 -47.89
C LEU A 12 17.33 39.03 -47.70
N ILE A 13 16.96 38.35 -48.79
CA ILE A 13 16.09 37.16 -48.74
C ILE A 13 16.76 36.05 -47.92
N GLY A 14 18.06 35.81 -48.14
CA GLY A 14 18.82 34.81 -47.37
C GLY A 14 18.84 35.10 -45.87
N VAL A 15 19.07 36.37 -45.48
CA VAL A 15 19.05 36.79 -44.07
C VAL A 15 17.67 36.61 -43.45
N ILE A 16 16.60 37.00 -44.16
CA ILE A 16 15.21 36.82 -43.68
C ILE A 16 14.90 35.32 -43.48
N LEU A 17 15.35 34.46 -44.40
CA LEU A 17 15.10 33.02 -44.32
C LEU A 17 15.84 32.39 -43.13
N VAL A 18 17.10 32.79 -42.88
CA VAL A 18 17.84 32.35 -41.68
C VAL A 18 17.15 32.82 -40.39
N ILE A 19 16.70 34.07 -40.34
CA ILE A 19 15.95 34.59 -39.18
C ILE A 19 14.67 33.78 -38.96
N PHE A 20 13.94 33.48 -40.04
CA PHE A 20 12.71 32.69 -39.97
C PHE A 20 12.98 31.26 -39.45
N VAL A 21 14.02 30.59 -39.96
CA VAL A 21 14.42 29.26 -39.49
C VAL A 21 14.82 29.27 -38.02
N VAL A 22 15.59 30.28 -37.58
CA VAL A 22 15.98 30.43 -36.18
C VAL A 22 14.76 30.70 -35.29
N MET A 23 13.81 31.53 -35.72
CA MET A 23 12.58 31.80 -34.98
C MET A 23 11.72 30.54 -34.84
N VAL A 24 11.54 29.76 -35.92
CA VAL A 24 10.81 28.49 -35.88
C VAL A 24 11.50 27.51 -34.93
N TYR A 25 12.83 27.38 -35.03
CA TYR A 25 13.61 26.50 -34.15
C TYR A 25 13.47 26.88 -32.67
N LEU A 26 13.67 28.16 -32.32
CA LEU A 26 13.53 28.64 -30.94
C LEU A 26 12.10 28.48 -30.41
N SER A 27 11.09 28.70 -31.26
CA SER A 27 9.69 28.50 -30.90
C SER A 27 9.38 27.03 -30.60
N SER A 28 9.90 26.10 -31.42
CA SER A 28 9.77 24.67 -31.18
C SER A 28 10.41 24.24 -29.86
N GLN A 29 11.62 24.72 -29.55
CA GLN A 29 12.29 24.42 -28.28
C GLN A 29 11.51 24.96 -27.07
N THR A 30 11.02 26.20 -27.16
CA THR A 30 10.22 26.81 -26.09
C THR A 30 8.92 26.04 -25.87
N PHE A 31 8.27 25.58 -26.95
CA PHE A 31 7.07 24.77 -26.87
C PHE A 31 7.33 23.43 -26.15
N LEU A 32 8.42 22.73 -26.48
CA LEU A 32 8.81 21.49 -25.81
C LEU A 32 9.03 21.70 -24.31
N VAL A 33 9.79 22.74 -23.92
CA VAL A 33 10.04 23.04 -22.50
C VAL A 33 8.73 23.34 -21.76
N VAL A 34 7.82 24.12 -22.34
CA VAL A 34 6.53 24.42 -21.71
C VAL A 34 5.66 23.16 -21.60
N TYR A 35 5.69 22.30 -22.61
CA TYR A 35 4.97 21.02 -22.59
C TYR A 35 5.51 20.09 -21.49
N ASP A 36 6.83 19.93 -21.41
CA ASP A 36 7.48 19.10 -20.40
C ASP A 36 7.24 19.63 -18.99
N GLN A 37 7.32 20.95 -18.78
CA GLN A 37 7.00 21.56 -17.50
C GLN A 37 5.55 21.31 -17.08
N LYS A 38 4.59 21.37 -18.01
CA LYS A 38 3.19 21.06 -17.71
C LYS A 38 2.99 19.59 -17.34
N ASN A 39 3.66 18.67 -18.03
CA ASN A 39 3.58 17.25 -17.72
C ASN A 39 4.22 16.95 -16.36
N LEU A 40 5.41 17.50 -16.09
CA LEU A 40 6.09 17.35 -14.82
C LEU A 40 5.25 17.91 -13.64
N GLN A 41 4.57 19.05 -13.84
CA GLN A 41 3.64 19.55 -12.83
C GLN A 41 2.47 18.61 -12.58
N LYS A 42 1.87 18.03 -13.63
CA LYS A 42 0.79 17.03 -13.48
C LYS A 42 1.28 15.78 -12.75
N GLU A 43 2.46 15.28 -13.08
CA GLU A 43 3.06 14.12 -12.42
C GLU A 43 3.33 14.39 -10.95
N LYS A 44 3.93 15.55 -10.61
CA LYS A 44 4.18 15.94 -9.22
C LYS A 44 2.89 16.01 -8.40
N LYS A 45 1.82 16.54 -8.98
CA LYS A 45 0.50 16.62 -8.33
C LYS A 45 -0.12 15.24 -8.14
N ALA A 46 -0.05 14.38 -9.15
CA ALA A 46 -0.48 12.99 -9.03
C ALA A 46 0.31 12.24 -7.95
N GLN A 47 1.62 12.44 -7.87
CA GLN A 47 2.46 11.86 -6.81
C GLN A 47 2.08 12.39 -5.42
N SER A 48 1.74 13.67 -5.30
CA SER A 48 1.28 14.25 -4.03
C SER A 48 -0.04 13.62 -3.58
N ALA A 49 -0.99 13.41 -4.51
CA ALA A 49 -2.23 12.71 -4.22
C ALA A 49 -1.99 11.24 -3.80
N VAL A 50 -1.04 10.53 -4.45
CA VAL A 50 -0.62 9.18 -4.03
C VAL A 50 -0.03 9.21 -2.61
N PHE A 51 0.80 10.19 -2.30
CA PHE A 51 1.39 10.35 -0.97
C PHE A 51 0.32 10.53 0.11
N PHE A 52 -0.69 11.38 -0.12
CA PHE A 52 -1.81 11.57 0.82
C PHE A 52 -2.64 10.29 1.00
N ALA A 53 -2.95 9.58 -0.09
CA ALA A 53 -3.64 8.30 -0.03
C ALA A 53 -2.84 7.26 0.78
N LYS A 54 -1.51 7.21 0.59
CA LYS A 54 -0.64 6.29 1.31
C LYS A 54 -0.62 6.58 2.80
N ALA A 55 -0.52 7.86 3.18
CA ALA A 55 -0.58 8.26 4.59
C ALA A 55 -1.93 7.90 5.23
N GLY A 56 -3.03 8.00 4.49
CA GLY A 56 -4.35 7.54 4.94
C GLY A 56 -4.38 6.03 5.22
N LEU A 57 -3.87 5.20 4.30
CA LEU A 57 -3.75 3.76 4.51
C LEU A 57 -2.85 3.42 5.70
N GLU A 58 -1.67 4.05 5.80
CA GLU A 58 -0.73 3.81 6.90
C GLU A 58 -1.36 4.15 8.27
N ARG A 59 -2.12 5.25 8.36
CA ARG A 59 -2.86 5.60 9.58
C ARG A 59 -3.97 4.60 9.89
N ALA A 60 -4.76 4.21 8.90
CA ALA A 60 -5.85 3.26 9.10
C ALA A 60 -5.34 1.89 9.56
N MET A 61 -4.26 1.41 8.94
CA MET A 61 -3.61 0.16 9.36
C MET A 61 -3.07 0.23 10.80
N LEU A 62 -2.51 1.37 11.20
CA LEU A 62 -2.04 1.57 12.58
C LEU A 62 -3.21 1.52 13.57
N ASP A 63 -4.31 2.21 13.29
CA ASP A 63 -5.47 2.25 14.18
C ASP A 63 -6.14 0.87 14.28
N LEU A 64 -6.24 0.12 13.19
CA LEU A 64 -6.68 -1.28 13.23
C LEU A 64 -5.74 -2.14 14.08
N TYR A 65 -4.42 -1.95 13.95
CA TYR A 65 -3.46 -2.71 14.76
C TYR A 65 -3.59 -2.42 16.26
N LEU A 66 -3.91 -1.18 16.65
CA LEU A 66 -4.11 -0.80 18.05
C LEU A 66 -5.47 -1.25 18.62
N ASP A 67 -6.42 -1.58 17.75
CA ASP A 67 -7.78 -1.96 18.10
C ASP A 67 -7.89 -3.48 18.32
N ASP A 68 -7.17 -3.92 19.35
CA ASP A 68 -6.73 -5.27 19.76
C ASP A 68 -7.73 -6.45 19.75
N ASP A 69 -9.00 -6.26 19.37
CA ASP A 69 -9.86 -7.32 18.84
C ASP A 69 -11.30 -6.82 18.53
N SER A 70 -11.47 -5.53 18.19
CA SER A 70 -12.79 -4.86 18.18
C SER A 70 -13.25 -4.30 16.83
N TRP A 71 -12.57 -4.52 15.70
CA TRP A 71 -12.86 -3.76 14.46
C TRP A 71 -14.34 -3.77 14.03
N LEU A 72 -15.11 -4.74 14.50
CA LEU A 72 -16.49 -5.06 14.13
C LEU A 72 -17.54 -4.52 15.11
N ASP A 73 -17.15 -3.91 16.22
CA ASP A 73 -18.07 -3.40 17.24
C ASP A 73 -18.66 -2.02 16.91
N GLY A 74 -18.28 -1.47 15.75
CA GLY A 74 -18.67 -0.13 15.31
C GLY A 74 -17.73 0.97 15.79
N GLU A 75 -16.58 0.59 16.34
CA GLU A 75 -15.52 1.49 16.77
C GLU A 75 -14.18 0.94 16.26
N ILE A 76 -13.31 1.83 15.80
CA ILE A 76 -11.92 1.48 15.46
C ILE A 76 -11.01 2.47 16.17
N ASN A 77 -10.33 2.03 17.23
CA ASN A 77 -9.41 2.85 18.03
C ASN A 77 -10.04 4.18 18.47
N ASN A 78 -11.21 4.14 19.11
CA ASN A 78 -12.00 5.32 19.52
C ASN A 78 -12.61 6.16 18.38
N ASN A 79 -12.54 5.70 17.13
CA ASN A 79 -13.27 6.30 16.02
C ASN A 79 -14.55 5.50 15.77
N ALA A 80 -15.70 6.12 16.02
CA ALA A 80 -16.98 5.50 15.69
C ALA A 80 -17.11 5.35 14.16
N VAL A 81 -17.44 4.13 13.72
CA VAL A 81 -17.70 3.80 12.32
C VAL A 81 -19.11 3.26 12.20
N THR A 82 -19.82 3.68 11.15
CA THR A 82 -21.13 3.09 10.87
C THR A 82 -20.98 1.59 10.66
N VAL A 83 -21.69 0.80 11.45
CA VAL A 83 -21.71 -0.66 11.28
C VAL A 83 -22.23 -1.00 9.88
N ALA A 84 -21.58 -1.93 9.21
CA ALA A 84 -21.96 -2.33 7.86
C ALA A 84 -23.42 -2.79 7.78
N ASP A 85 -24.12 -2.36 6.73
CA ASP A 85 -25.50 -2.76 6.46
C ASP A 85 -25.50 -4.21 5.98
N VAL A 86 -26.18 -5.06 6.75
CA VAL A 86 -26.32 -6.50 6.48
C VAL A 86 -26.98 -6.82 5.15
N ASN A 87 -27.74 -5.86 4.59
CA ASN A 87 -28.39 -5.99 3.29
C ASN A 87 -27.51 -5.49 2.14
N ASN A 88 -26.35 -4.91 2.46
CA ASN A 88 -25.35 -4.44 1.51
C ASN A 88 -23.94 -4.75 2.04
N PRO A 89 -23.53 -6.04 2.02
CA PRO A 89 -22.30 -6.52 2.65
C PRO A 89 -21.01 -5.98 2.03
N ASP A 90 -21.07 -5.42 0.82
CA ASP A 90 -19.93 -4.86 0.07
C ASP A 90 -19.99 -3.31 0.02
N ASN A 91 -20.36 -2.68 1.14
CA ASN A 91 -20.46 -1.23 1.22
C ASN A 91 -19.27 -0.61 1.93
N PHE A 92 -18.64 0.35 1.26
CA PHE A 92 -17.61 1.18 1.85
C PHE A 92 -18.21 2.16 2.86
N VAL A 93 -17.64 2.16 4.06
CA VAL A 93 -17.99 3.09 5.14
C VAL A 93 -16.79 3.96 5.46
N SER A 94 -16.98 5.26 5.60
CA SER A 94 -15.88 6.16 5.92
C SER A 94 -15.37 5.97 7.35
N LEU A 95 -14.09 5.61 7.48
CA LEU A 95 -13.34 5.66 8.75
C LEU A 95 -12.80 7.07 8.99
N TYR A 96 -12.24 7.69 7.96
CA TYR A 96 -11.70 9.05 8.01
C TYR A 96 -12.25 9.89 6.88
N ASN A 97 -12.80 11.07 7.21
CA ASN A 97 -13.34 11.99 6.22
C ASN A 97 -12.46 13.24 6.11
N ASN A 98 -11.95 13.52 4.90
CA ASN A 98 -11.24 14.75 4.53
C ASN A 98 -10.20 15.20 5.56
N GLN A 99 -9.35 14.29 6.02
CA GLN A 99 -8.31 14.58 6.99
C GLN A 99 -7.19 15.40 6.33
N PRO A 100 -6.85 16.59 6.86
CA PRO A 100 -5.84 17.45 6.25
C PRO A 100 -4.43 16.87 6.42
N LEU A 101 -3.60 16.99 5.38
CA LEU A 101 -2.19 16.62 5.42
C LEU A 101 -1.40 17.51 4.45
N GLY A 102 -0.57 18.42 4.99
CA GLY A 102 0.15 19.38 4.16
C GLY A 102 -0.80 20.34 3.43
N ASP A 103 -0.72 20.38 2.09
CA ASP A 103 -1.59 21.18 1.23
C ASP A 103 -2.79 20.39 0.66
N GLY A 104 -2.95 19.13 1.05
CA GLY A 104 -4.04 18.27 0.61
C GLY A 104 -4.82 17.64 1.76
N PHE A 105 -5.60 16.63 1.42
CA PHE A 105 -6.35 15.83 2.38
C PHE A 105 -6.47 14.38 1.91
N TYR A 106 -6.80 13.49 2.83
CA TYR A 106 -7.16 12.11 2.53
C TYR A 106 -8.48 11.72 3.17
N THR A 107 -9.17 10.78 2.53
CA THR A 107 -10.32 10.07 3.06
C THR A 107 -9.97 8.59 3.10
N VAL A 108 -10.41 7.89 4.15
CA VAL A 108 -10.29 6.44 4.24
C VAL A 108 -11.67 5.85 4.43
N GLU A 109 -11.94 4.84 3.63
CA GLU A 109 -13.15 4.05 3.67
C GLU A 109 -12.77 2.59 3.89
N ILE A 110 -13.65 1.86 4.56
CA ILE A 110 -13.46 0.46 4.90
C ILE A 110 -14.66 -0.35 4.44
N ASP A 111 -14.40 -1.55 3.97
CA ASP A 111 -15.40 -2.55 3.68
C ASP A 111 -15.04 -3.79 4.51
N TYR A 112 -16.02 -4.26 5.29
CA TYR A 112 -15.85 -5.35 6.22
C TYR A 112 -15.80 -6.72 5.54
N LEU A 113 -16.07 -6.83 4.23
CA LEU A 113 -16.10 -8.10 3.50
C LEU A 113 -16.94 -9.15 4.24
N GLN A 114 -18.23 -8.86 4.41
CA GLN A 114 -19.15 -9.75 5.12
C GLN A 114 -19.54 -10.93 4.23
N LYS A 115 -19.52 -12.15 4.78
CA LYS A 115 -20.13 -13.29 4.12
C LYS A 115 -21.64 -13.11 4.22
N ASP A 116 -22.35 -13.27 3.10
CA ASP A 116 -23.81 -13.24 3.08
C ASP A 116 -24.37 -14.11 4.22
N PRO A 117 -25.10 -13.53 5.18
CA PRO A 117 -25.71 -14.30 6.25
C PRO A 117 -26.83 -15.13 5.65
N SER A 118 -26.52 -16.35 5.20
CA SER A 118 -27.51 -17.36 4.89
C SER A 118 -28.24 -17.78 6.18
N GLY A 119 -29.15 -16.93 6.67
CA GLY A 119 -29.89 -17.08 7.91
C GLY A 119 -29.38 -16.18 9.04
N GLY A 120 -29.79 -14.90 9.00
CA GLY A 120 -29.39 -13.87 9.94
C GLY A 120 -29.50 -14.22 11.43
N SER A 121 -28.35 -14.20 12.11
CA SER A 121 -28.14 -13.59 13.42
C SER A 121 -26.63 -13.52 13.69
N PRO A 122 -26.16 -12.51 14.45
CA PRO A 122 -24.77 -12.44 14.91
C PRO A 122 -24.32 -13.74 15.60
N PRO A 123 -23.03 -14.09 15.56
CA PRO A 123 -21.92 -13.27 15.06
C PRO A 123 -21.80 -13.37 13.53
N TRP A 124 -21.61 -12.23 12.90
CA TRP A 124 -21.37 -12.12 11.46
C TRP A 124 -20.15 -12.97 11.08
N ASP A 125 -20.30 -13.88 10.13
CA ASP A 125 -19.15 -14.55 9.52
C ASP A 125 -18.53 -13.57 8.52
N PHE A 126 -17.37 -13.00 8.85
CA PHE A 126 -16.58 -12.21 7.89
C PHE A 126 -15.74 -13.15 7.04
N TYR A 127 -15.42 -12.75 5.79
CA TYR A 127 -14.51 -13.53 4.96
C TYR A 127 -13.11 -13.55 5.58
N ASP A 128 -12.81 -14.61 6.33
CA ASP A 128 -11.52 -14.90 6.95
C ASP A 128 -10.97 -13.76 7.83
N LYS A 129 -11.83 -12.95 8.43
CA LYS A 129 -11.49 -11.77 9.27
C LYS A 129 -10.54 -10.79 8.57
N ARG A 130 -10.95 -10.38 7.38
CA ARG A 130 -10.23 -9.43 6.53
C ARG A 130 -11.09 -8.20 6.32
N MET A 131 -10.44 -7.05 6.14
CA MET A 131 -11.11 -5.80 5.83
C MET A 131 -10.46 -5.20 4.59
N PHE A 132 -11.26 -4.63 3.71
CA PHE A 132 -10.76 -3.93 2.54
C PHE A 132 -10.71 -2.42 2.84
N LEU A 133 -9.52 -1.85 2.80
CA LEU A 133 -9.27 -0.44 3.01
C LEU A 133 -9.13 0.26 1.66
N ARG A 134 -9.80 1.39 1.50
CA ARG A 134 -9.63 2.32 0.39
C ARG A 134 -9.24 3.68 0.94
N SER A 135 -8.12 4.23 0.48
CA SER A 135 -7.78 5.62 0.76
C SER A 135 -7.77 6.45 -0.51
N THR A 136 -8.47 7.57 -0.47
CA THR A 136 -8.48 8.59 -1.53
C THR A 136 -7.70 9.81 -1.05
N GLY A 137 -6.55 10.06 -1.67
CA GLY A 137 -5.76 11.28 -1.46
C GLY A 137 -6.12 12.34 -2.49
N THR A 138 -6.31 13.57 -2.03
CA THR A 138 -6.65 14.73 -2.88
C THR A 138 -5.63 15.84 -2.70
N ALA A 139 -5.00 16.27 -3.79
CA ALA A 139 -4.08 17.40 -3.80
C ALA A 139 -4.82 18.76 -3.79
N SER A 140 -4.09 19.85 -3.53
CA SER A 140 -4.62 21.22 -3.44
C SER A 140 -5.41 21.69 -4.67
N ASP A 141 -5.15 21.12 -5.85
CA ASP A 141 -5.85 21.45 -7.10
C ASP A 141 -7.02 20.52 -7.44
N GLY A 142 -7.37 19.60 -6.54
CA GLY A 142 -8.43 18.62 -6.73
C GLY A 142 -7.99 17.34 -7.44
N THR A 143 -6.71 17.16 -7.79
CA THR A 143 -6.22 15.89 -8.33
C THR A 143 -6.40 14.77 -7.28
N GLN A 144 -7.07 13.68 -7.67
CA GLN A 144 -7.34 12.55 -6.78
C GLN A 144 -6.59 11.28 -7.20
N LYS A 145 -6.15 10.52 -6.20
CA LYS A 145 -5.62 9.17 -6.36
C LYS A 145 -6.17 8.25 -5.29
N ILE A 146 -6.51 7.04 -5.70
CA ILE A 146 -7.08 6.01 -4.85
C ILE A 146 -6.04 4.91 -4.71
N LEU A 147 -5.80 4.48 -3.47
CA LEU A 147 -5.03 3.31 -3.13
C LEU A 147 -5.92 2.36 -2.32
N GLU A 148 -5.75 1.07 -2.52
CA GLU A 148 -6.53 0.03 -1.86
C GLU A 148 -5.60 -1.00 -1.25
N GLN A 149 -5.98 -1.54 -0.08
CA GLN A 149 -5.20 -2.52 0.65
C GLN A 149 -6.12 -3.42 1.48
N ILE A 150 -5.77 -4.70 1.58
CA ILE A 150 -6.44 -5.61 2.51
C ILE A 150 -5.73 -5.56 3.86
N ALA A 151 -6.48 -5.29 4.93
CA ALA A 151 -6.06 -5.50 6.30
C ALA A 151 -6.44 -6.91 6.74
N LEU A 152 -5.50 -7.60 7.39
CA LEU A 152 -5.68 -8.96 7.89
C LEU A 152 -5.58 -8.93 9.39
N TRP A 153 -6.59 -9.49 10.06
CA TRP A 153 -6.53 -9.68 11.51
C TRP A 153 -5.46 -10.67 11.91
N TYR A 154 -5.39 -11.78 11.17
CA TYR A 154 -4.45 -12.85 11.40
C TYR A 154 -3.48 -12.96 10.21
N PRO A 155 -2.38 -12.18 10.21
CA PRO A 155 -1.41 -12.23 9.12
C PRO A 155 -0.52 -13.49 9.18
N ILE A 156 -0.67 -14.33 10.21
CA ILE A 156 0.18 -15.49 10.44
C ILE A 156 -0.70 -16.73 10.59
N LYS A 157 -0.27 -17.83 9.96
CA LYS A 157 -0.94 -19.13 10.03
C LYS A 157 0.08 -20.23 10.24
N ASN A 158 -0.14 -21.08 11.24
CA ASN A 158 0.52 -22.37 11.29
C ASN A 158 -0.20 -23.30 10.31
N LEU A 159 0.42 -23.58 9.16
CA LEU A 159 -0.15 -24.39 8.09
C LEU A 159 -0.34 -25.85 8.52
N THR A 160 0.53 -26.36 9.39
CA THR A 160 0.47 -27.73 9.89
C THR A 160 -0.71 -27.92 10.85
N GLN A 161 -0.88 -26.99 11.78
CA GLN A 161 -1.93 -27.05 12.80
C GLN A 161 -3.28 -26.46 12.33
N GLY A 162 -3.26 -25.61 11.30
CA GLY A 162 -4.44 -24.87 10.83
C GLY A 162 -4.83 -23.68 11.72
N ILE A 163 -3.98 -23.25 12.65
CA ILE A 163 -4.24 -22.18 13.62
C ILE A 163 -3.74 -20.83 13.07
N LEU A 164 -4.53 -19.78 13.32
CA LEU A 164 -4.27 -18.40 12.92
C LEU A 164 -3.81 -17.56 14.12
N TYR A 165 -2.87 -16.64 13.89
CA TYR A 165 -2.24 -15.82 14.93
C TYR A 165 -2.19 -14.34 14.52
N THR A 166 -2.32 -13.44 15.49
CA THR A 166 -2.15 -11.98 15.33
C THR A 166 -0.68 -11.56 15.40
N SER A 167 0.14 -12.28 16.17
CA SER A 167 1.57 -12.00 16.36
C SER A 167 2.43 -13.22 16.04
N LEU A 168 3.63 -12.97 15.51
CA LEU A 168 4.54 -14.05 15.14
C LEU A 168 5.15 -14.68 16.38
N GLN A 169 5.31 -13.91 17.47
CA GLN A 169 5.77 -14.47 18.74
C GLN A 169 4.80 -15.55 19.26
N ASN A 170 3.49 -15.32 19.21
CA ASN A 170 2.51 -16.32 19.65
C ASN A 170 2.58 -17.58 18.79
N ALA A 171 2.73 -17.44 17.47
CA ALA A 171 2.89 -18.57 16.56
C ALA A 171 4.18 -19.36 16.83
N VAL A 172 5.27 -18.66 17.20
CA VAL A 172 6.55 -19.24 17.59
C VAL A 172 6.45 -20.01 18.91
N ASP A 173 5.77 -19.45 19.90
CA ASP A 173 5.62 -20.06 21.22
C ASP A 173 4.78 -21.35 21.15
N ASP A 174 3.73 -21.34 20.32
CA ASP A 174 2.83 -22.49 20.09
C ASP A 174 3.39 -23.51 19.08
N ALA A 175 4.48 -23.19 18.39
CA ALA A 175 5.07 -24.07 17.38
C ALA A 175 5.46 -25.43 17.97
N GLN A 176 5.14 -26.49 17.25
CA GLN A 176 5.53 -27.87 17.53
C GLN A 176 6.60 -28.35 16.54
N ASP A 177 7.14 -29.55 16.78
CA ASP A 177 8.14 -30.14 15.91
C ASP A 177 7.56 -30.42 14.51
N ASN A 178 8.29 -29.99 13.48
CA ASN A 178 7.97 -29.99 12.06
C ASN A 178 6.81 -29.08 11.61
N ASP A 179 6.46 -28.07 12.39
CA ASP A 179 5.47 -27.08 11.97
C ASP A 179 5.97 -26.17 10.84
N ASP A 180 5.03 -25.73 9.99
CA ASP A 180 5.27 -24.75 8.92
C ASP A 180 4.40 -23.52 9.18
N ILE A 181 5.04 -22.43 9.58
CA ILE A 181 4.40 -21.14 9.88
C ILE A 181 4.52 -20.27 8.64
N ALA A 182 3.38 -19.87 8.08
CA ALA A 182 3.29 -18.94 6.98
C ALA A 182 2.95 -17.54 7.48
N VAL A 183 3.60 -16.54 6.88
CA VAL A 183 3.38 -15.13 7.17
C VAL A 183 3.04 -14.42 5.85
N THR A 184 1.97 -13.63 5.86
CA THR A 184 1.49 -12.91 4.68
C THR A 184 2.34 -11.67 4.37
N MET A 185 1.93 -10.89 3.36
CA MET A 185 2.45 -9.55 3.11
C MET A 185 2.07 -8.59 4.26
N VAL A 186 2.96 -8.47 5.24
CA VAL A 186 2.75 -7.61 6.41
C VAL A 186 4.07 -7.03 6.91
N LYS A 187 4.01 -5.86 7.55
CA LYS A 187 5.10 -5.29 8.35
C LYS A 187 4.77 -5.49 9.83
N LEU A 188 5.47 -6.43 10.46
CA LEU A 188 5.30 -6.78 11.88
C LEU A 188 6.21 -5.91 12.74
N ALA A 189 5.63 -5.10 13.63
CA ALA A 189 6.36 -4.25 14.56
C ALA A 189 6.51 -4.94 15.93
N GLU A 190 7.20 -6.08 15.96
CA GLU A 190 7.37 -6.89 17.18
C GLU A 190 8.81 -7.41 17.30
N ASN A 191 9.21 -7.76 18.52
CA ASN A 191 10.47 -8.45 18.79
C ASN A 191 10.20 -9.94 18.92
N ILE A 192 10.90 -10.75 18.13
CA ILE A 192 10.77 -12.20 18.10
C ILE A 192 11.91 -12.83 18.89
N VAL A 193 11.57 -13.71 19.83
CA VAL A 193 12.51 -14.53 20.59
C VAL A 193 12.21 -16.00 20.29
N ILE A 194 13.10 -16.62 19.53
CA ILE A 194 13.06 -18.05 19.26
C ILE A 194 13.93 -18.73 20.31
N SER A 195 13.27 -19.17 21.39
CA SER A 195 13.94 -19.85 22.48
C SER A 195 14.42 -21.24 22.06
N PRO A 196 15.56 -21.71 22.58
CA PRO A 196 16.01 -23.08 22.35
C PRO A 196 15.08 -24.03 23.11
N ALA A 197 14.09 -24.57 22.41
CA ALA A 197 13.31 -25.69 22.89
C ALA A 197 14.00 -26.97 22.45
N ALA A 198 14.38 -27.82 23.40
CA ALA A 198 14.95 -29.12 23.09
C ALA A 198 13.98 -29.86 22.14
N TYR A 199 14.46 -30.18 20.93
CA TYR A 199 13.78 -31.01 19.93
C TYR A 199 12.59 -30.38 19.18
N LYS A 200 12.46 -29.05 19.09
CA LYS A 200 11.52 -28.42 18.14
C LYS A 200 12.26 -27.91 16.91
N ARG A 201 11.99 -28.49 15.75
CA ARG A 201 12.39 -27.98 14.44
C ARG A 201 11.16 -27.47 13.70
N TYR A 202 11.10 -26.20 13.33
CA TYR A 202 9.97 -25.68 12.54
C TYR A 202 10.44 -24.64 11.53
N LYS A 203 9.53 -24.24 10.64
CA LYS A 203 9.82 -23.31 9.55
C LYS A 203 8.97 -22.08 9.70
N ILE A 204 9.55 -20.91 9.42
CA ILE A 204 8.83 -19.65 9.31
C ILE A 204 9.10 -19.10 7.91
N LYS A 205 8.04 -18.93 7.14
CA LYS A 205 8.12 -18.51 5.73
C LYS A 205 7.25 -17.29 5.50
N GLY A 206 7.90 -16.18 5.17
CA GLY A 206 7.24 -15.00 4.61
C GLY A 206 6.96 -15.17 3.12
N GLY A 207 6.24 -14.22 2.54
CA GLY A 207 5.95 -14.20 1.11
C GLY A 207 4.57 -14.71 0.70
N TYR A 208 3.63 -14.89 1.63
CA TYR A 208 2.31 -15.43 1.30
C TYR A 208 1.28 -14.36 0.95
N ASP A 209 0.37 -14.71 0.05
CA ASP A 209 -0.83 -13.93 -0.20
C ASP A 209 -1.79 -13.94 1.01
N SER A 210 -2.82 -13.09 0.97
CA SER A 210 -3.79 -12.96 2.07
C SER A 210 -4.55 -14.24 2.44
N LEU A 211 -4.56 -15.24 1.57
CA LEU A 211 -5.24 -16.53 1.77
C LEU A 211 -4.29 -17.67 2.15
N PHE A 212 -2.99 -17.41 2.27
CA PHE A 212 -1.95 -18.42 2.51
C PHE A 212 -1.91 -19.54 1.44
N GLN A 213 -2.33 -19.25 0.20
CA GLN A 213 -2.38 -20.20 -0.90
C GLN A 213 -1.17 -20.10 -1.83
N ILE A 214 -0.67 -18.88 -2.06
CA ILE A 214 0.39 -18.59 -3.01
C ILE A 214 1.56 -17.95 -2.26
N ARG A 215 2.78 -18.42 -2.55
CA ARG A 215 4.00 -17.85 -2.01
C ARG A 215 4.86 -17.20 -3.10
N LEU A 216 4.90 -15.87 -3.12
CA LEU A 216 5.68 -15.05 -4.06
C LEU A 216 6.37 -13.92 -3.30
N ILE A 217 7.62 -14.15 -2.88
CA ILE A 217 8.38 -13.23 -2.01
C ILE A 217 8.51 -11.83 -2.62
N ALA A 218 8.60 -11.72 -3.95
CA ALA A 218 8.71 -10.45 -4.65
C ALA A 218 7.40 -9.63 -4.68
N GLU A 219 6.25 -10.31 -4.63
CA GLU A 219 4.92 -9.67 -4.69
C GLU A 219 4.35 -9.44 -3.30
N TYR A 220 4.69 -10.30 -2.34
CA TYR A 220 4.14 -10.30 -0.98
C TYR A 220 5.24 -10.15 0.08
N PRO A 221 5.98 -9.01 0.10
CA PRO A 221 7.08 -8.85 1.03
C PRO A 221 6.60 -8.92 2.49
N THR A 222 7.25 -9.78 3.28
CA THR A 222 7.08 -9.85 4.73
C THR A 222 8.25 -9.16 5.41
N ILE A 223 7.97 -8.22 6.30
CA ILE A 223 8.96 -7.40 7.00
C ILE A 223 8.76 -7.53 8.50
N ILE A 224 9.85 -7.75 9.26
CA ILE A 224 9.88 -7.64 10.71
C ILE A 224 10.66 -6.36 11.04
N ALA A 225 9.98 -5.36 11.59
CA ALA A 225 10.51 -4.06 12.00
C ALA A 225 10.87 -4.08 13.50
N GLY A 226 11.68 -5.06 13.87
CA GLY A 226 12.05 -5.37 15.23
C GLY A 226 13.19 -6.37 15.25
N THR A 227 13.56 -6.84 16.44
CA THR A 227 14.67 -7.78 16.58
C THR A 227 14.20 -9.23 16.45
N VAL A 228 15.01 -10.07 15.80
CA VAL A 228 14.82 -11.53 15.79
C VAL A 228 16.00 -12.17 16.50
N ASN A 229 15.76 -12.66 17.71
CA ASN A 229 16.75 -13.31 18.55
C ASN A 229 16.58 -14.83 18.48
N ILE A 230 17.55 -15.52 17.88
CA ILE A 230 17.54 -16.97 17.75
C ILE A 230 18.49 -17.55 18.79
N GLY A 231 17.96 -18.33 19.71
CA GLY A 231 18.76 -18.96 20.77
C GLY A 231 19.79 -19.95 20.21
N THR A 232 20.97 -20.01 20.84
CA THR A 232 21.94 -21.09 20.64
C THR A 232 21.24 -22.43 20.91
N ASN A 233 21.04 -23.26 19.88
CA ASN A 233 20.31 -24.54 19.84
C ASN A 233 18.84 -24.48 19.38
N ALA A 234 18.33 -23.34 18.91
CA ALA A 234 17.08 -23.34 18.13
C ALA A 234 17.33 -23.90 16.72
N ASP A 235 16.44 -24.77 16.25
CA ASP A 235 16.47 -25.34 14.89
C ASP A 235 15.28 -24.75 14.10
N VAL A 236 15.47 -23.58 13.50
CA VAL A 236 14.41 -22.88 12.76
C VAL A 236 14.88 -22.49 11.37
N GLU A 237 14.04 -22.77 10.36
CA GLU A 237 14.27 -22.31 8.99
C GLU A 237 13.47 -21.02 8.76
N LEU A 238 14.17 -19.89 8.64
CA LEU A 238 13.57 -18.60 8.29
C LEU A 238 13.81 -18.30 6.80
N SER A 239 12.75 -18.03 6.04
CA SER A 239 12.90 -17.66 4.62
C SER A 239 11.84 -16.68 4.11
N GLY A 240 12.22 -15.82 3.15
CA GLY A 240 11.30 -14.85 2.55
C GLY A 240 10.83 -13.75 3.49
N ILE A 241 11.61 -13.46 4.54
CA ILE A 241 11.35 -12.41 5.53
C ILE A 241 12.52 -11.45 5.50
N THR A 242 12.22 -10.15 5.46
CA THR A 242 13.20 -9.08 5.63
C THR A 242 13.16 -8.60 7.06
N ILE A 243 14.33 -8.41 7.68
CA ILE A 243 14.45 -7.87 9.05
C ILE A 243 15.04 -6.46 8.91
N GLU A 244 14.34 -5.45 9.44
CA GLU A 244 14.72 -4.03 9.42
C GLU A 244 15.19 -3.54 10.79
#